data_AF-A0ABD6FGQ9-F1
#
_entry.id   AF-A0ABD6FGQ9-F1
#
_cell.length_a   1.000
_cell.length_b   1.000
_cell.length_c   1.000
_cell.angle_alpha   90.00
_cell.angle_beta   90.00
_cell.angle_gamma   90.00
#
_symmetry.space_group_name_H-M   'P 1'
#
loop_
_entity.id
_entity.type
_entity.pdbx_description
1 polymer ?
#
loop_
_entity_poly.entity_id
_entity_poly.type
_entity_poly.pdbx_seq_one_letter_code
_entity_poly.pdbx_strand_id
1 'polypeptide(L)'
;MPGADQLQRNDARRAAQERVRDRLAVLLAVNSGATDAIGFLALGGAFASVMTGNMVITGVGAATADGSLIVLAVSAIISFVVGCALGARLAGLPQSGDPVWPAAVTRALAVQTVLTVMLSVVWWVTGPERGETVRLILLGGHAVALGLQSSTVQRFGARGLSTTYLTGTLTGLVVRLATGGGVRSVGRNAALLLGLIGGAALGAVLTAKAWALAPLTQLVPLVLVLALGVVLPSGSRRFGRTTPS
;
A
#
# COMPACT_ATOMS: atom_id res chain seq x y z
N MET A 1 -32.27 -2.36 -31.92
CA MET A 1 -31.62 -3.22 -30.91
C MET A 1 -30.82 -2.36 -29.91
N PRO A 2 -31.45 -1.82 -28.85
CA PRO A 2 -30.79 -0.90 -27.90
C PRO A 2 -29.81 -1.56 -26.90
N GLY A 3 -29.81 -2.89 -26.79
CA GLY A 3 -29.04 -3.63 -25.77
C GLY A 3 -27.55 -3.81 -26.07
N ALA A 4 -27.16 -3.93 -27.34
CA ALA A 4 -25.75 -4.15 -27.72
C ALA A 4 -24.86 -2.93 -27.41
N ASP A 5 -25.34 -1.73 -27.71
CA ASP A 5 -24.64 -0.48 -27.40
C ASP A 5 -24.51 -0.21 -25.89
N GLN A 6 -25.46 -0.69 -25.08
CA GLN A 6 -25.38 -0.56 -23.62
C GLN A 6 -24.36 -1.52 -23.02
N LEU A 7 -24.28 -2.75 -23.53
CA LEU A 7 -23.28 -3.74 -23.10
C LEU A 7 -21.86 -3.25 -23.46
N GLN A 8 -21.63 -2.81 -24.70
CA GLN A 8 -20.32 -2.27 -25.12
C GLN A 8 -19.89 -1.05 -24.30
N ARG A 9 -20.83 -0.15 -23.97
CA ARG A 9 -20.55 1.02 -23.10
C ARG A 9 -20.20 0.61 -21.67
N ASN A 10 -20.83 -0.43 -21.13
CA ASN A 10 -20.53 -0.95 -19.80
C ASN A 10 -19.15 -1.63 -19.74
N ASP A 11 -18.80 -2.40 -20.77
CA ASP A 11 -17.50 -3.07 -20.87
C ASP A 11 -16.36 -2.06 -21.00
N ALA A 12 -16.52 -1.03 -21.84
CA ALA A 12 -15.55 0.05 -22.00
C ALA A 12 -15.32 0.82 -20.69
N ARG A 13 -16.39 1.08 -19.92
CA ARG A 13 -16.32 1.73 -18.59
C ARG A 13 -15.60 0.85 -17.58
N ARG A 14 -15.89 -0.45 -17.53
CA ARG A 14 -15.21 -1.41 -16.64
C ARG A 14 -13.71 -1.48 -16.94
N ALA A 15 -13.34 -1.63 -18.22
CA ALA A 15 -11.94 -1.65 -18.62
C ALA A 15 -11.20 -0.35 -18.27
N ALA A 16 -11.86 0.81 -18.39
CA ALA A 16 -11.28 2.09 -17.95
C ALA A 16 -11.10 2.15 -16.43
N GLN A 17 -12.08 1.70 -15.65
CA GLN A 17 -12.00 1.66 -14.19
C GLN A 17 -10.91 0.69 -13.70
N GLU A 18 -10.74 -0.45 -14.35
CA GLU A 18 -9.66 -1.41 -14.05
C GLU A 18 -8.28 -0.79 -14.31
N ARG A 19 -8.10 -0.09 -15.44
CA ARG A 19 -6.86 0.64 -15.73
C ARG A 19 -6.55 1.70 -14.69
N VAL A 20 -7.55 2.44 -14.22
CA VAL A 20 -7.35 3.43 -13.15
C VAL A 20 -6.95 2.74 -11.85
N ARG A 21 -7.67 1.70 -11.43
CA ARG A 21 -7.33 0.92 -10.23
C ARG A 21 -5.89 0.41 -10.28
N ASP A 22 -5.47 -0.14 -11.41
CA ASP A 22 -4.11 -0.65 -11.58
C ASP A 22 -3.05 0.46 -11.43
N ARG A 23 -3.30 1.65 -12.00
CA ARG A 23 -2.43 2.82 -11.80
C ARG A 23 -2.37 3.27 -10.34
N LEU A 24 -3.51 3.30 -9.65
CA LEU A 24 -3.56 3.63 -8.22
C LEU A 24 -2.77 2.62 -7.40
N ALA A 25 -2.90 1.33 -7.70
CA ALA A 25 -2.14 0.28 -7.03
C ALA A 25 -0.62 0.43 -7.24
N VAL A 26 -0.17 0.85 -8.44
CA VAL A 26 1.24 1.18 -8.69
C VAL A 26 1.71 2.35 -7.84
N LEU A 27 0.92 3.42 -7.72
CA LEU A 27 1.27 4.56 -6.84
C LEU A 27 1.37 4.15 -5.37
N LEU A 28 0.48 3.26 -4.90
CA LEU A 28 0.57 2.70 -3.55
C LEU A 28 1.82 1.82 -3.38
N ALA A 29 2.18 1.03 -4.40
CA ALA A 29 3.43 0.27 -4.38
C ALA A 29 4.67 1.17 -4.30
N VAL A 30 4.69 2.29 -5.04
CA VAL A 30 5.74 3.33 -4.93
C VAL A 30 5.82 3.86 -3.49
N ASN A 31 4.67 4.21 -2.88
CA ASN A 31 4.62 4.67 -1.49
C ASN A 31 5.16 3.63 -0.50
N SER A 32 4.79 2.36 -0.67
CA SER A 32 5.25 1.26 0.17
C SER A 32 6.77 1.08 0.07
N GLY A 33 7.31 1.02 -1.16
CA GLY A 33 8.74 0.84 -1.39
C GLY A 33 9.57 2.00 -0.85
N ALA A 34 9.12 3.24 -1.06
CA ALA A 34 9.79 4.43 -0.53
C ALA A 34 9.82 4.42 1.00
N THR A 35 8.70 4.08 1.63
CA THR A 35 8.58 4.02 3.10
C THR A 35 9.45 2.92 3.70
N ASP A 36 9.54 1.75 3.05
CA ASP A 36 10.43 0.67 3.48
C ASP A 36 11.90 1.06 3.39
N ALA A 37 12.31 1.73 2.30
CA ALA A 37 13.67 2.23 2.15
C ALA A 37 14.02 3.27 3.23
N ILE A 38 13.11 4.21 3.52
CA ILE A 38 13.27 5.18 4.61
C ILE A 38 13.39 4.48 5.97
N GLY A 39 12.51 3.51 6.24
CA GLY A 39 12.52 2.73 7.48
C GLY A 39 13.86 2.01 7.69
N PHE A 40 14.32 1.33 6.65
CA PHE A 40 15.56 0.57 6.71
C PHE A 40 16.79 1.48 6.85
N LEU A 41 16.88 2.56 6.06
CA LEU A 41 18.08 3.41 6.03
C LEU A 41 18.16 4.43 7.17
N ALA A 42 17.02 4.96 7.63
CA ALA A 42 17.00 6.11 8.54
C ALA A 42 16.29 5.85 9.88
N LEU A 43 15.52 4.76 10.01
CA LEU A 43 14.75 4.47 11.23
C LEU A 43 15.27 3.26 12.01
N GLY A 44 16.45 2.72 11.66
CA GLY A 44 17.15 1.73 12.47
C GLY A 44 17.24 0.31 11.86
N GLY A 45 16.99 0.14 10.56
CA GLY A 45 17.28 -1.13 9.89
C GLY A 45 16.11 -2.12 9.82
N ALA A 46 14.88 -1.68 10.06
CA ALA A 46 13.68 -2.49 9.90
C ALA A 46 12.73 -1.91 8.84
N PHE A 47 11.87 -2.78 8.29
CA PHE A 47 10.92 -2.42 7.25
C PHE A 47 9.57 -2.03 7.85
N ALA A 48 8.84 -1.15 7.17
CA ALA A 48 7.50 -0.74 7.57
C ALA A 48 6.42 -1.70 7.02
N SER A 49 6.66 -2.40 5.91
CA SER A 49 5.70 -3.33 5.29
C SER A 49 6.21 -4.77 5.11
N VAL A 50 7.54 -4.97 5.04
CA VAL A 50 8.13 -6.31 4.80
C VAL A 50 8.21 -7.13 6.09
N MET A 51 7.06 -7.63 6.54
CA MET A 51 6.96 -8.32 7.84
C MET A 51 7.74 -9.64 7.91
N THR A 52 7.81 -10.40 6.81
CA THR A 52 8.65 -11.60 6.74
C THR A 52 10.14 -11.25 6.86
N GLY A 53 10.55 -10.12 6.28
CA GLY A 53 11.90 -9.56 6.47
C GLY A 53 12.16 -9.18 7.92
N ASN A 54 11.18 -8.51 8.57
CA ASN A 54 11.29 -8.17 10.00
C ASN A 54 11.36 -9.41 10.89
N MET A 55 10.66 -10.51 10.58
CA MET A 55 10.79 -11.78 11.32
C MET A 55 12.23 -12.33 11.24
N VAL A 56 12.87 -12.23 10.06
CA VAL A 56 14.29 -12.60 9.91
C VAL A 56 15.18 -11.65 10.70
N ILE A 57 14.95 -10.34 10.64
CA ILE A 57 15.69 -9.33 11.42
C ILE A 57 15.61 -9.61 12.92
N THR A 58 14.43 -9.96 13.44
CA THR A 58 14.27 -10.38 14.84
C THR A 58 15.13 -11.59 15.17
N GLY A 59 15.17 -12.61 14.29
CA GLY A 59 16.02 -13.79 14.48
C GLY A 59 17.52 -13.47 14.46
N VAL A 60 17.94 -12.58 13.55
CA VAL A 60 19.32 -12.08 13.51
C VAL A 60 19.67 -11.32 14.78
N GLY A 61 18.80 -10.40 15.23
CA GLY A 61 18.99 -9.66 16.48
C GLY A 61 19.11 -10.57 17.70
N ALA A 62 18.34 -11.67 17.75
CA ALA A 62 18.46 -12.67 18.81
C ALA A 62 19.81 -13.39 18.77
N ALA A 63 20.32 -13.72 17.58
CA ALA A 63 21.61 -14.38 17.42
C ALA A 63 22.80 -13.45 17.74
N THR A 64 22.67 -12.14 17.47
CA THR A 64 23.71 -11.14 17.73
C THR A 64 23.58 -10.46 19.10
N ALA A 65 22.59 -10.83 19.91
CA ALA A 65 22.23 -10.17 21.17
C ALA A 65 21.95 -8.67 21.05
N ASP A 66 21.44 -8.23 19.88
CA ASP A 66 21.05 -6.85 19.62
C ASP A 66 19.58 -6.63 20.00
N GLY A 67 19.36 -6.22 21.26
CA GLY A 67 18.02 -5.95 21.77
C GLY A 67 17.31 -4.80 21.05
N SER A 68 18.04 -3.80 20.57
CA SER A 68 17.47 -2.64 19.88
C SER A 68 16.83 -3.06 18.55
N LEU A 69 17.53 -3.92 17.80
CA LEU A 69 17.07 -4.45 16.52
C LEU A 69 15.84 -5.36 16.69
N ILE A 70 15.82 -6.17 17.75
CA ILE A 70 14.65 -7.00 18.12
C ILE A 70 13.44 -6.11 18.41
N VAL A 71 13.60 -5.12 19.29
CA VAL A 71 12.50 -4.21 19.68
C VAL A 71 11.96 -3.48 18.45
N LEU A 72 12.84 -3.01 17.58
CA LEU A 72 12.46 -2.30 16.36
C LEU A 72 11.63 -3.20 15.42
N ALA A 73 12.12 -4.40 15.09
CA ALA A 73 11.46 -5.31 14.17
C ALA A 73 10.14 -5.87 14.72
N VAL A 74 10.10 -6.25 16.00
CA VAL A 74 8.87 -6.72 16.67
C VAL A 74 7.83 -5.60 16.76
N SER A 75 8.25 -4.38 17.10
CA SER A 75 7.34 -3.23 17.15
C SER A 75 6.76 -2.90 15.77
N ALA A 76 7.55 -3.01 14.71
CA ALA A 76 7.07 -2.86 13.34
C ALA A 76 6.02 -3.94 12.98
N ILE A 77 6.25 -5.19 13.37
CA ILE A 77 5.29 -6.29 13.15
C ILE A 77 3.96 -6.01 13.86
N ILE A 78 4.01 -5.69 15.15
CA ILE A 78 2.80 -5.41 15.95
C ILE A 78 2.05 -4.20 15.37
N SER A 79 2.78 -3.13 15.05
CA SER A 79 2.22 -1.91 14.46
C SER A 79 1.55 -2.17 13.11
N PHE A 80 2.18 -2.98 12.25
CA PHE A 80 1.61 -3.38 10.97
C PHE A 80 0.32 -4.20 11.14
N VAL A 81 0.30 -5.14 12.10
CA VAL A 81 -0.91 -5.92 12.43
C VAL A 81 -2.04 -5.01 12.90
N VAL A 82 -1.76 -4.03 13.76
CA VAL A 82 -2.74 -3.01 14.18
C VAL A 82 -3.24 -2.22 12.98
N GLY A 83 -2.34 -1.76 12.10
CA GLY A 83 -2.69 -1.11 10.84
C GLY A 83 -3.63 -1.93 9.98
N CYS A 84 -3.33 -3.23 9.80
CA CYS A 84 -4.17 -4.17 9.06
C CYS A 84 -5.57 -4.29 9.66
N ALA A 85 -5.67 -4.39 11.00
CA ALA A 85 -6.96 -4.46 11.67
C ALA A 85 -7.78 -3.17 11.48
N LEU A 86 -7.14 -2.00 11.57
CA LEU A 86 -7.78 -0.71 11.35
C LEU A 86 -8.24 -0.56 9.89
N GLY A 87 -7.38 -0.89 8.93
CA GLY A 87 -7.72 -0.81 7.50
C GLY A 87 -8.84 -1.78 7.12
N ALA A 88 -8.83 -3.01 7.63
CA ALA A 88 -9.92 -3.96 7.45
C ALA A 88 -11.25 -3.46 8.03
N ARG A 89 -11.24 -2.79 9.20
CA ARG A 89 -12.43 -2.18 9.80
C ARG A 89 -12.94 -0.97 9.02
N LEU A 90 -12.06 -0.09 8.57
CA LEU A 90 -12.40 1.13 7.82
C LEU A 90 -12.88 0.82 6.40
N ALA A 91 -12.21 -0.11 5.74
CA ALA A 91 -12.56 -0.59 4.41
C ALA A 91 -13.79 -1.51 4.48
N GLY A 92 -13.95 -2.34 5.51
CA GLY A 92 -15.04 -3.32 5.59
C GLY A 92 -14.87 -4.49 4.61
N LEU A 93 -15.79 -5.44 4.68
CA LEU A 93 -15.78 -6.63 3.82
C LEU A 93 -16.19 -6.29 2.37
N PRO A 94 -15.65 -6.97 1.34
CA PRO A 94 -16.16 -6.89 -0.02
C PRO A 94 -17.62 -7.31 -0.10
N GLN A 95 -18.46 -6.53 -0.78
CA GLN A 95 -19.89 -6.80 -0.98
C GLN A 95 -20.20 -7.04 -2.46
N SER A 96 -21.19 -7.90 -2.73
CA SER A 96 -21.69 -8.14 -4.09
C SER A 96 -22.24 -6.83 -4.68
N GLY A 97 -21.62 -6.35 -5.76
CA GLY A 97 -21.99 -5.08 -6.39
C GLY A 97 -21.16 -3.87 -5.94
N ASP A 98 -20.11 -4.08 -5.13
CA ASP A 98 -19.14 -3.01 -4.84
C ASP A 98 -18.57 -2.43 -6.15
N PRO A 99 -18.45 -1.09 -6.25
CA PRO A 99 -17.76 -0.48 -7.38
C PRO A 99 -16.28 -0.88 -7.39
N VAL A 100 -15.62 -0.72 -8.53
CA VAL A 100 -14.17 -1.03 -8.70
C VAL A 100 -13.30 -0.28 -7.68
N TRP A 101 -13.77 0.89 -7.21
CA TRP A 101 -13.16 1.68 -6.15
C TRP A 101 -14.24 2.28 -5.22
N PRO A 102 -14.65 1.58 -4.16
CA PRO A 102 -15.57 2.05 -3.13
C PRO A 102 -14.97 3.19 -2.29
N ALA A 103 -15.83 4.15 -1.94
CA ALA A 103 -15.48 5.31 -1.14
C ALA A 103 -14.84 4.97 0.22
N ALA A 104 -15.15 3.80 0.79
CA ALA A 104 -14.55 3.35 2.04
C ALA A 104 -13.02 3.17 1.94
N VAL A 105 -12.52 2.78 0.77
CA VAL A 105 -11.06 2.70 0.54
C VAL A 105 -10.45 4.08 0.41
N THR A 106 -11.10 5.00 -0.30
CA THR A 106 -10.64 6.40 -0.31
C THR A 106 -10.59 6.98 1.10
N ARG A 107 -11.58 6.69 1.97
CA ARG A 107 -11.55 7.11 3.38
C ARG A 107 -10.40 6.47 4.16
N ALA A 108 -10.18 5.16 4.00
CA ALA A 108 -9.07 4.48 4.67
C ALA A 108 -7.72 5.06 4.23
N LEU A 109 -7.51 5.27 2.93
CA LEU A 109 -6.31 5.90 2.40
C LEU A 109 -6.19 7.38 2.82
N ALA A 110 -7.30 8.08 3.06
CA ALA A 110 -7.27 9.43 3.63
C ALA A 110 -6.75 9.41 5.07
N VAL A 111 -7.19 8.45 5.89
CA VAL A 111 -6.64 8.23 7.24
C VAL A 111 -5.14 7.91 7.18
N GLN A 112 -4.72 7.04 6.26
CA GLN A 112 -3.29 6.77 6.02
C GLN A 112 -2.53 8.05 5.68
N THR A 113 -3.10 8.89 4.81
CA THR A 113 -2.47 10.13 4.35
C THR A 113 -2.30 11.11 5.49
N VAL A 114 -3.33 11.31 6.32
CA VAL A 114 -3.26 12.15 7.53
C VAL A 114 -2.18 11.64 8.49
N LEU A 115 -2.14 10.34 8.75
CA LEU A 115 -1.08 9.74 9.56
C LEU A 115 0.32 9.99 8.96
N THR A 116 0.48 9.79 7.66
CA THR A 116 1.75 10.01 6.96
C THR A 116 2.18 11.48 7.01
N VAL A 117 1.24 12.43 6.92
CA VAL A 117 1.51 13.87 7.09
C VAL A 117 2.01 14.15 8.51
N MET A 118 1.35 13.62 9.54
CA MET A 118 1.80 13.79 10.93
C MET A 118 3.21 13.25 11.15
N LEU A 119 3.51 12.06 10.61
CA LEU A 119 4.85 11.47 10.69
C LEU A 119 5.89 12.29 9.90
N SER A 120 5.50 12.88 8.77
CA SER A 120 6.36 13.79 8.00
C SER A 120 6.71 15.04 8.79
N VAL A 121 5.75 15.60 9.53
CA VAL A 121 6.00 16.73 10.44
C VAL A 121 6.99 16.35 11.53
N VAL A 122 6.81 15.18 12.18
CA VAL A 122 7.75 14.67 13.18
C VAL A 122 9.15 14.49 12.57
N TRP A 123 9.24 13.95 11.35
CA TRP A 123 10.50 13.80 10.63
C TRP A 123 11.24 15.14 10.43
N TRP A 124 10.52 16.19 10.01
CA TRP A 124 11.12 17.51 9.78
C TRP A 124 11.53 18.20 11.08
N VAL A 125 10.70 18.12 12.12
CA VAL A 125 10.97 18.78 13.41
C VAL A 125 12.14 18.13 14.14
N THR A 126 12.29 16.81 14.04
CA THR A 126 13.30 16.06 14.81
C THR A 126 14.66 15.97 14.12
N GLY A 127 14.76 16.34 12.85
CA GLY A 127 16.03 16.36 12.12
C GLY A 127 16.65 14.97 11.91
N PRO A 128 17.83 14.87 11.27
CA PRO A 128 18.50 13.58 11.00
C PRO A 128 19.08 12.92 12.25
N GLU A 129 19.51 13.68 13.25
CA GLU A 129 20.11 13.19 14.51
C GLU A 129 19.05 12.81 15.57
N ARG A 130 17.91 12.29 15.10
CA ARG A 130 16.80 11.89 15.98
C ARG A 130 17.17 10.68 16.84
N GLY A 131 16.77 10.72 18.11
CA GLY A 131 16.97 9.64 19.07
C GLY A 131 16.15 8.38 18.77
N GLU A 132 16.49 7.29 19.46
CA GLU A 132 15.93 5.95 19.24
C GLU A 132 14.40 5.91 19.39
N THR A 133 13.85 6.56 20.42
CA THR A 133 12.39 6.61 20.65
C THR A 133 11.65 7.24 19.47
N VAL A 134 12.20 8.30 18.88
CA VAL A 134 11.58 8.96 17.71
C VAL A 134 11.64 8.05 16.49
N ARG A 135 12.75 7.33 16.28
CA ARG A 135 12.87 6.35 15.19
C ARG A 135 11.82 5.24 15.32
N LEU A 136 11.64 4.73 16.54
CA LEU A 136 10.65 3.71 16.84
C LEU A 136 9.22 4.21 16.59
N ILE A 137 8.89 5.45 17.00
CA ILE A 137 7.59 6.07 16.74
C ILE A 137 7.34 6.25 15.24
N LEU A 138 8.33 6.76 14.50
CA LEU A 138 8.23 6.94 13.06
C LEU A 138 8.04 5.60 12.33
N LEU A 139 8.86 4.59 12.68
CA LEU A 139 8.77 3.28 12.05
C LEU A 139 7.44 2.60 12.37
N GLY A 140 7.03 2.59 13.65
CA GLY A 140 5.76 2.03 14.08
C GLY A 140 4.58 2.74 13.41
N GLY A 141 4.58 4.07 13.36
CA GLY A 141 3.55 4.85 12.68
C GLY A 141 3.47 4.54 11.19
N HIS A 142 4.61 4.44 10.50
CA HIS A 142 4.64 4.05 9.09
C HIS A 142 4.19 2.60 8.89
N ALA A 143 4.51 1.69 9.81
CA ALA A 143 4.03 0.31 9.77
C ALA A 143 2.51 0.22 9.95
N VAL A 144 1.91 1.01 10.87
CA VAL A 144 0.46 1.16 10.96
C VAL A 144 -0.12 1.66 9.63
N ALA A 145 0.49 2.70 9.05
CA ALA A 145 0.03 3.29 7.79
C ALA A 145 0.04 2.27 6.63
N LEU A 146 1.11 1.48 6.49
CA LEU A 146 1.22 0.48 5.43
C LEU A 146 0.40 -0.79 5.70
N GLY A 147 0.18 -1.14 6.96
CA GLY A 147 -0.79 -2.19 7.32
C GLY A 147 -2.22 -1.81 6.93
N LEU A 148 -2.59 -0.55 7.20
CA LEU A 148 -3.86 0.02 6.78
C LEU A 148 -3.98 -0.01 5.25
N GLN A 149 -2.96 0.44 4.52
CA GLN A 149 -2.92 0.37 3.07
C GLN A 149 -3.11 -1.06 2.55
N SER A 150 -2.34 -2.01 3.09
CA SER A 150 -2.29 -3.40 2.64
C SER A 150 -3.66 -4.08 2.77
N SER A 151 -4.28 -3.98 3.95
CA SER A 151 -5.61 -4.53 4.22
C SER A 151 -6.71 -3.85 3.40
N THR A 152 -6.59 -2.53 3.17
CA THR A 152 -7.54 -1.77 2.36
C THR A 152 -7.49 -2.19 0.89
N VAL A 153 -6.28 -2.35 0.32
CA VAL A 153 -6.09 -2.80 -1.07
C VAL A 153 -6.54 -4.24 -1.26
N GLN A 154 -6.36 -5.11 -0.25
CA GLN A 154 -6.87 -6.49 -0.28
C GLN A 154 -8.40 -6.55 -0.50
N ARG A 155 -9.16 -5.52 -0.11
CA ARG A 155 -10.62 -5.48 -0.36
C ARG A 155 -10.97 -5.61 -1.85
N PHE A 156 -10.11 -5.13 -2.77
CA PHE A 156 -10.37 -5.18 -4.22
C PHE A 156 -9.78 -6.39 -4.94
N GLY A 157 -8.84 -7.07 -4.30
CA GLY A 157 -8.24 -8.30 -4.78
C GLY A 157 -8.86 -9.48 -4.04
N ALA A 158 -10.09 -9.85 -4.41
CA ALA A 158 -10.80 -10.97 -3.81
C ALA A 158 -9.91 -12.22 -3.69
N ARG A 159 -9.63 -12.60 -2.43
CA ARG A 159 -8.99 -13.85 -1.94
C ARG A 159 -7.54 -14.08 -2.39
N GLY A 160 -6.61 -13.93 -1.43
CA GLY A 160 -5.28 -14.58 -1.46
C GLY A 160 -4.04 -13.69 -1.35
N LEU A 161 -4.08 -12.57 -0.62
CA LEU A 161 -3.09 -11.50 -0.82
C LEU A 161 -2.59 -10.85 0.49
N SER A 162 -2.13 -11.66 1.44
CA SER A 162 -1.37 -11.22 2.63
C SER A 162 0.11 -11.55 2.41
N THR A 163 1.02 -10.58 2.49
CA THR A 163 2.52 -10.65 2.43
C THR A 163 3.16 -11.39 1.24
N THR A 164 2.51 -12.42 0.71
CA THR A 164 2.63 -12.96 -0.64
C THR A 164 2.13 -11.98 -1.71
N TYR A 165 1.73 -10.74 -1.40
CA TYR A 165 1.26 -9.83 -2.45
C TYR A 165 2.37 -9.53 -3.44
N LEU A 166 3.56 -9.12 -3.00
CA LEU A 166 4.67 -8.81 -3.91
C LEU A 166 5.44 -10.07 -4.31
N THR A 167 5.78 -10.94 -3.36
CA THR A 167 6.43 -12.22 -3.66
C THR A 167 5.56 -13.09 -4.55
N GLY A 168 4.27 -13.23 -4.25
CA GLY A 168 3.31 -13.93 -5.09
C GLY A 168 2.96 -13.19 -6.38
N THR A 169 3.02 -11.85 -6.42
CA THR A 169 2.94 -11.11 -7.69
C THR A 169 4.12 -11.46 -8.59
N LEU A 170 5.34 -11.53 -8.04
CA LEU A 170 6.54 -11.95 -8.76
C LEU A 170 6.45 -13.42 -9.17
N THR A 171 6.18 -14.34 -8.23
CA THR A 171 6.02 -15.77 -8.54
C THR A 171 4.92 -15.98 -9.57
N GLY A 172 3.77 -15.33 -9.42
CA GLY A 172 2.66 -15.43 -10.36
C GLY A 172 3.01 -14.85 -11.75
N LEU A 173 3.79 -13.78 -11.80
CA LEU A 173 4.33 -13.25 -13.06
C LEU A 173 5.26 -14.26 -13.72
N VAL A 174 6.21 -14.81 -12.97
CA VAL A 174 7.21 -15.78 -13.47
C VAL A 174 6.51 -17.06 -13.96
N VAL A 175 5.62 -17.63 -13.15
CA VAL A 175 4.84 -18.82 -13.51
C VAL A 175 4.05 -18.57 -14.78
N ARG A 176 3.34 -17.44 -14.89
CA ARG A 176 2.56 -17.13 -16.10
C ARG A 176 3.43 -17.04 -17.35
N LEU A 177 4.60 -16.41 -17.27
CA LEU A 177 5.53 -16.35 -18.40
C LEU A 177 6.08 -17.75 -18.73
N ALA A 178 6.46 -18.52 -17.71
CA ALA A 178 7.02 -19.87 -17.87
C ALA A 178 6.02 -20.86 -18.45
N THR A 179 4.71 -20.70 -18.18
CA THR A 179 3.64 -21.55 -18.74
C THR A 179 3.08 -21.02 -20.07
N GLY A 180 3.82 -20.15 -20.78
CA GLY A 180 3.46 -19.68 -22.13
C GLY A 180 2.49 -18.49 -22.17
N GLY A 181 2.25 -17.82 -21.05
CA GLY A 181 1.50 -16.57 -21.00
C GLY A 181 2.28 -15.43 -21.68
N GLY A 182 1.63 -14.70 -22.58
CA GLY A 182 2.27 -13.57 -23.27
C GLY A 182 2.59 -12.41 -22.34
N VAL A 183 3.59 -11.59 -22.69
CA VAL A 183 4.09 -10.44 -21.89
C VAL A 183 2.97 -9.45 -21.51
N ARG A 184 1.99 -9.25 -22.39
CA ARG A 184 0.81 -8.40 -22.10
C ARG A 184 0.01 -8.88 -20.89
N SER A 185 0.02 -10.18 -20.59
CA SER A 185 -0.73 -10.78 -19.48
C SER A 185 -0.12 -10.51 -18.10
N VAL A 186 1.14 -10.08 -18.04
CA VAL A 186 1.87 -9.81 -16.79
C VAL A 186 2.20 -8.35 -16.56
N GLY A 187 1.90 -7.46 -17.52
CA GLY A 187 2.28 -6.05 -17.48
C GLY A 187 1.85 -5.32 -16.19
N ARG A 188 0.66 -5.64 -15.65
CA ARG A 188 0.18 -5.09 -14.37
C ARG A 188 1.08 -5.49 -13.20
N ASN A 189 1.39 -6.79 -13.09
CA ASN A 189 2.21 -7.34 -12.02
C ASN A 189 3.64 -6.77 -12.10
N ALA A 190 4.19 -6.66 -13.31
CA ALA A 190 5.48 -6.04 -13.55
C ALA A 190 5.47 -4.56 -13.13
N ALA A 191 4.43 -3.79 -13.49
CA ALA A 191 4.32 -2.39 -13.12
C ALA A 191 4.24 -2.17 -11.59
N LEU A 192 3.57 -3.06 -10.85
CA LEU A 192 3.55 -3.03 -9.38
C LEU A 192 4.94 -3.22 -8.79
N LEU A 193 5.68 -4.24 -9.27
CA LEU A 193 7.03 -4.53 -8.80
C LEU A 193 8.02 -3.42 -9.16
N LEU A 194 7.94 -2.89 -10.38
CA LEU A 194 8.76 -1.76 -10.82
C LEU A 194 8.41 -0.47 -10.06
N GLY A 195 7.13 -0.25 -9.75
CA GLY A 195 6.69 0.86 -8.90
C GLY A 195 7.29 0.77 -7.50
N LEU A 196 7.24 -0.41 -6.88
CA LEU A 196 7.89 -0.67 -5.59
C LEU A 196 9.40 -0.36 -5.64
N ILE A 197 10.12 -0.91 -6.63
CA ILE A 197 11.56 -0.70 -6.79
C ILE A 197 11.86 0.78 -7.01
N GLY A 198 11.10 1.46 -7.88
CA GLY A 198 11.26 2.88 -8.15
C GLY A 198 11.01 3.75 -6.92
N GLY A 199 9.98 3.42 -6.13
CA GLY A 199 9.71 4.06 -4.85
C GLY A 199 10.84 3.86 -3.86
N ALA A 200 11.32 2.63 -3.68
CA ALA A 200 12.43 2.32 -2.79
C ALA A 200 13.72 3.02 -3.21
N ALA A 201 14.05 3.04 -4.51
CA ALA A 201 15.22 3.74 -5.03
C ALA A 201 15.12 5.25 -4.79
N LEU A 202 13.96 5.86 -5.07
CA LEU A 202 13.75 7.29 -4.85
C LEU A 202 13.79 7.63 -3.35
N GLY A 203 13.11 6.84 -2.51
CA GLY A 203 13.13 6.98 -1.05
C GLY A 203 14.54 6.87 -0.48
N ALA A 204 15.32 5.90 -0.95
CA ALA A 204 16.72 5.73 -0.56
C ALA A 204 17.60 6.91 -0.98
N VAL A 205 17.50 7.34 -2.24
CA VAL A 205 18.29 8.47 -2.77
C VAL A 205 17.96 9.77 -2.03
N LEU A 206 16.67 10.07 -1.81
CA LEU A 206 16.30 11.29 -1.08
C LEU A 206 16.67 11.18 0.40
N THR A 207 16.54 10.02 1.04
CA THR A 207 17.00 9.83 2.42
C THR A 207 18.50 10.10 2.54
N ALA A 208 19.30 9.64 1.58
CA ALA A 208 20.76 9.79 1.60
C ALA A 208 21.25 11.20 1.18
N LYS A 209 20.61 11.82 0.19
CA LYS A 209 21.12 13.05 -0.46
C LYS A 209 20.29 14.31 -0.17
N ALA A 210 19.02 14.16 0.20
CA ALA A 210 18.09 15.27 0.37
C ALA A 210 17.07 14.93 1.46
N TRP A 211 17.53 14.68 2.68
CA TRP A 211 16.74 14.10 3.77
C TRP A 211 15.42 14.84 4.04
N ALA A 212 15.41 16.17 3.88
CA ALA A 212 14.22 17.01 4.05
C ALA A 212 13.13 16.70 3.02
N LEU A 213 13.50 16.21 1.83
CA LEU A 213 12.57 15.84 0.75
C LEU A 213 12.10 14.37 0.85
N ALA A 214 12.73 13.55 1.69
CA ALA A 214 12.40 12.12 1.78
C ALA A 214 10.91 11.84 2.02
N PRO A 215 10.19 12.56 2.93
CA PRO A 215 8.76 12.32 3.13
C PRO A 215 7.89 12.62 1.91
N LEU A 216 8.35 13.45 0.97
CA LEU A 216 7.60 13.75 -0.26
C LEU A 216 7.43 12.52 -1.15
N THR A 217 8.38 11.57 -1.10
CA THR A 217 8.27 10.28 -1.81
C THR A 217 7.09 9.45 -1.35
N GLN A 218 6.63 9.68 -0.11
CA GLN A 218 5.48 8.99 0.48
C GLN A 218 4.20 9.80 0.24
N LEU A 219 4.26 11.13 0.43
CA LEU A 219 3.11 12.01 0.34
C LEU A 219 2.59 12.19 -1.09
N VAL A 220 3.47 12.38 -2.07
CA VAL A 220 3.06 12.64 -3.47
C VAL A 220 2.21 11.49 -4.04
N PRO A 221 2.61 10.21 -3.96
CA PRO A 221 1.76 9.12 -4.45
C PRO A 221 0.43 9.03 -3.71
N LEU A 222 0.40 9.27 -2.40
CA LEU A 222 -0.85 9.22 -1.61
C LEU A 222 -1.83 10.33 -2.02
N VAL A 223 -1.34 11.57 -2.16
CA VAL A 223 -2.16 12.71 -2.62
C VAL A 223 -2.70 12.45 -4.03
N LEU A 224 -1.88 11.93 -4.94
CA LEU A 224 -2.31 11.55 -6.28
C LEU A 224 -3.39 10.46 -6.24
N VAL A 225 -3.24 9.45 -5.38
CA VAL A 225 -4.24 8.39 -5.21
C VAL A 225 -5.56 8.95 -4.69
N LEU A 226 -5.54 9.87 -3.72
CA LEU A 226 -6.75 10.51 -3.21
C LEU A 226 -7.41 11.40 -4.27
N ALA A 227 -6.64 12.24 -4.95
CA ALA A 227 -7.15 13.14 -5.99
C ALA A 227 -7.84 12.34 -7.11
N LEU A 228 -7.21 11.27 -7.59
CA LEU A 228 -7.77 10.41 -8.62
C LEU A 228 -8.91 9.53 -8.10
N GLY A 229 -8.84 9.07 -6.85
CA GLY A 229 -9.84 8.23 -6.21
C GLY A 229 -11.15 8.94 -5.88
N VAL A 230 -11.13 10.27 -5.68
CA VAL A 230 -12.33 11.10 -5.48
C VAL A 230 -13.04 11.39 -6.81
N VAL A 231 -12.28 11.52 -7.91
CA VAL A 231 -12.83 11.81 -9.25
C VAL A 231 -13.51 10.60 -9.89
N LEU A 232 -13.22 9.38 -9.41
CA LEU A 232 -13.92 8.17 -9.88
C LEU A 232 -15.40 8.20 -9.46
N PRO A 233 -16.35 8.10 -10.42
CA PRO A 233 -17.76 8.06 -10.10
C PRO A 233 -18.05 6.88 -9.18
N SER A 234 -18.45 7.18 -7.94
CA SER A 234 -19.06 6.18 -7.05
C SER A 234 -20.30 5.68 -7.75
N GLY A 235 -20.26 4.46 -8.28
CA GLY A 235 -21.38 3.84 -8.98
C GLY A 235 -22.65 4.03 -8.17
N SER A 236 -23.62 4.72 -8.78
CA SER A 236 -24.90 5.12 -8.20
C SER A 236 -25.50 4.01 -7.34
N ARG A 237 -25.84 4.33 -6.09
CA ARG A 237 -26.75 3.55 -5.26
C ARG A 237 -28.01 3.25 -6.08
N ARG A 238 -28.17 2.02 -6.59
CA ARG A 238 -29.46 1.60 -7.13
C ARG A 238 -30.39 1.37 -5.94
N PHE A 239 -31.44 2.19 -5.92
CA PHE A 239 -32.62 2.08 -5.07
C PHE A 239 -33.09 0.62 -5.00
N GLY A 240 -32.95 0.00 -3.83
CA GLY A 240 -33.65 -1.22 -3.46
C GLY A 240 -34.77 -0.87 -2.49
N ARG A 241 -35.85 -0.25 -2.99
CA ARG A 241 -37.15 -0.30 -2.32
C ARG A 241 -38.03 -1.25 -3.14
N THR A 242 -37.96 -2.51 -2.77
CA THR A 242 -39.06 -3.45 -2.97
C THR A 242 -39.40 -3.97 -1.59
N THR A 243 -40.33 -3.30 -0.91
CA THR A 243 -41.12 -3.90 0.16
C THR A 243 -42.07 -4.91 -0.48
N PRO A 244 -42.03 -6.21 -0.11
CA PRO A 244 -43.15 -7.10 -0.34
C PRO A 244 -44.13 -6.99 0.83
N SER A 245 -45.38 -6.69 0.48
CA SER A 245 -46.66 -6.80 1.21
C SER A 245 -46.73 -6.25 2.63
#